data_AF-A0A1E5AAK3-F1
#
_entry.id   AF-A0A1E5AAK3-F1
#
_cell.length_a   1.000
_cell.length_b   1.000
_cell.length_c   1.000
_cell.angle_alpha   90.00
_cell.angle_beta   90.00
_cell.angle_gamma   90.00
#
_symmetry.space_group_name_H-M   'P 1'
#
loop_
_entity.id
_entity.type
_entity.pdbx_description
1 polymer ?
#
loop_
_entity_poly.entity_id
_entity_poly.type
_entity_poly.pdbx_seq_one_letter_code
_entity_poly.pdbx_strand_id
1 'polypeptide(L)'
;MVNFEEGNAERPFVAGTLYHGGAKPDSWQTEKNNIKAIRTRSGHTIELNDTQGEEKINIYDNEGSIISFDTQAKSLTIQAAENIEMGAKNIKIVAEENIDIQAKGAISTASEKDTAIISKGKATVQATQDATVNSNAQVTIEAGSNATLKGQKVVAEGQAIAELKGQQAKVQGQMTIVQGASGKIDVV
;
A
#
# COMPACT_ATOMS: atom_id res chain seq x y z
N MET A 1 -14.62 0.17 -46.04
CA MET A 1 -15.30 1.04 -47.00
C MET A 1 -14.24 1.81 -47.76
N VAL A 2 -14.28 1.74 -49.09
CA VAL A 2 -13.42 2.51 -49.99
C VAL A 2 -14.28 3.59 -50.63
N ASN A 3 -13.76 4.81 -50.71
CA ASN A 3 -14.34 5.90 -51.46
C ASN A 3 -13.30 6.44 -52.44
N PHE A 4 -13.68 7.38 -53.29
CA PHE A 4 -12.88 7.82 -54.43
C PHE A 4 -12.83 9.34 -54.47
N GLU A 5 -11.63 9.93 -54.60
CA GLU A 5 -11.48 11.39 -54.69
C GLU A 5 -12.26 11.93 -55.88
N GLU A 6 -13.20 12.85 -55.63
CA GLU A 6 -14.11 13.41 -56.65
C GLU A 6 -14.86 12.35 -57.49
N GLY A 7 -15.03 11.13 -56.97
CA GLY A 7 -15.62 10.01 -57.70
C GLY A 7 -14.70 9.35 -58.74
N ASN A 8 -13.41 9.72 -58.79
CA ASN A 8 -12.44 9.11 -59.69
C ASN A 8 -12.02 7.72 -59.20
N ALA A 9 -12.45 6.68 -59.93
CA ALA A 9 -12.15 5.28 -59.63
C ALA A 9 -10.64 4.96 -59.52
N GLU A 10 -9.78 5.77 -60.14
CA GLU A 10 -8.31 5.62 -60.09
C GLU A 10 -7.67 6.25 -58.85
N ARG A 11 -8.45 6.93 -58.02
CA ARG A 11 -7.99 7.59 -56.78
C ARG A 11 -8.75 7.07 -55.54
N PRO A 12 -8.60 5.77 -55.21
CA PRO A 12 -9.27 5.20 -54.05
C PRO A 12 -8.63 5.69 -52.74
N PHE A 13 -9.46 5.86 -51.71
CA PHE A 13 -9.04 6.04 -50.33
C PHE A 13 -9.94 5.26 -49.36
N VAL A 14 -9.39 4.86 -48.22
CA VAL A 14 -10.15 4.16 -47.18
C VAL A 14 -10.94 5.18 -46.37
N ALA A 15 -12.27 5.09 -46.43
CA ALA A 15 -13.17 6.00 -45.73
C ALA A 15 -13.65 5.46 -44.36
N GLY A 16 -13.44 4.18 -44.09
CA GLY A 16 -13.81 3.57 -42.81
C GLY A 16 -13.83 2.05 -42.81
N THR A 17 -14.12 1.46 -41.66
CA THR A 17 -14.21 0.02 -41.44
C THR A 17 -15.61 -0.36 -40.98
N LEU A 18 -16.05 -1.56 -41.36
CA LEU A 18 -17.33 -2.12 -40.93
C LEU A 18 -17.07 -3.52 -40.37
N TYR A 19 -17.88 -3.92 -39.38
CA TYR A 19 -17.95 -5.32 -38.95
C TYR A 19 -18.59 -6.19 -40.03
N HIS A 20 -18.26 -7.47 -40.05
CA HIS A 20 -18.86 -8.46 -40.96
C HIS A 20 -19.00 -9.82 -40.26
N GLY A 21 -19.60 -10.81 -40.92
CA GLY A 21 -19.93 -12.11 -40.30
C GLY A 21 -18.75 -12.90 -39.70
N GLY A 22 -17.52 -12.62 -40.13
CA GLY A 22 -16.29 -13.23 -39.59
C GLY A 22 -15.51 -12.33 -38.62
N ALA A 23 -15.89 -11.05 -38.50
CA ALA A 23 -15.28 -10.09 -37.59
C ALA A 23 -16.41 -9.31 -36.91
N LYS A 24 -17.03 -9.96 -35.92
CA LYS A 24 -18.15 -9.42 -35.16
C LYS A 24 -17.68 -8.88 -33.81
N PRO A 25 -18.29 -7.81 -33.29
CA PRO A 25 -17.98 -7.28 -31.97
C PRO A 25 -18.79 -8.00 -30.88
N ASP A 26 -18.96 -9.34 -30.97
CA ASP A 26 -19.98 -10.09 -30.23
C ASP A 26 -19.92 -9.83 -28.71
N SER A 27 -18.73 -9.68 -28.11
CA SER A 27 -18.55 -9.38 -26.68
C SER A 27 -19.08 -8.03 -26.22
N TRP A 28 -19.36 -7.09 -27.14
CA TRP A 28 -19.87 -5.76 -26.84
C TRP A 28 -21.23 -5.47 -27.49
N GLN A 29 -21.85 -6.47 -28.13
CA GLN A 29 -23.20 -6.33 -28.65
C GLN A 29 -24.21 -6.53 -27.51
N THR A 30 -25.04 -5.52 -27.29
CA THR A 30 -26.21 -5.64 -26.41
C THR A 30 -27.45 -5.11 -27.13
N GLU A 31 -28.64 -5.58 -26.75
CA GLU A 31 -29.90 -5.16 -27.37
C GLU A 31 -30.09 -3.63 -27.38
N LYS A 32 -29.60 -2.97 -26.32
CA LYS A 32 -29.71 -1.53 -26.12
C LYS A 32 -28.45 -0.75 -26.53
N ASN A 33 -27.44 -1.43 -27.08
CA ASN A 33 -26.15 -0.82 -27.42
C ASN A 33 -25.52 -0.12 -26.21
N ASN A 34 -25.49 -0.79 -25.05
CA ASN A 34 -24.95 -0.26 -23.80
C ASN A 34 -23.42 -0.25 -23.77
N ILE A 35 -22.76 -1.11 -24.56
CA ILE A 35 -21.31 -1.24 -24.48
C ILE A 35 -20.66 -0.51 -25.66
N LYS A 36 -19.59 0.25 -25.38
CA LYS A 36 -18.72 0.90 -26.36
C LYS A 36 -17.30 0.48 -26.06
N ALA A 37 -16.60 -0.06 -27.05
CA ALA A 37 -15.24 -0.53 -26.83
C ALA A 37 -14.30 -0.22 -27.99
N ILE A 38 -13.03 0.01 -27.65
CA ILE A 38 -11.91 0.06 -28.57
C ILE A 38 -10.97 -1.06 -28.16
N ARG A 39 -10.71 -2.02 -29.05
CA ARG A 39 -9.81 -3.14 -28.79
C ARG A 39 -8.74 -3.27 -29.87
N THR A 40 -7.50 -3.51 -29.46
CA THR A 40 -6.38 -3.82 -30.37
C THR A 40 -6.42 -5.28 -30.82
N ARG A 41 -5.71 -5.62 -31.90
CA ARG A 41 -5.58 -7.03 -32.35
C ARG A 41 -4.98 -7.95 -31.27
N SER A 42 -4.05 -7.44 -30.45
CA SER A 42 -3.45 -8.19 -29.33
C SER A 42 -4.39 -8.32 -28.13
N GLY A 43 -5.40 -7.44 -28.04
CA GLY A 43 -6.44 -7.56 -27.05
C GLY A 43 -6.35 -6.63 -25.85
N HIS A 44 -5.69 -5.48 -26.00
CA HIS A 44 -5.86 -4.38 -25.05
C HIS A 44 -7.17 -3.67 -25.35
N THR A 45 -7.95 -3.36 -24.32
CA THR A 45 -9.30 -2.85 -24.47
C THR A 45 -9.52 -1.62 -23.59
N ILE A 46 -10.22 -0.62 -24.14
CA ILE A 46 -10.95 0.40 -23.40
C ILE A 46 -12.44 0.14 -23.63
N GLU A 47 -13.22 0.03 -22.56
CA GLU A 47 -14.63 -0.32 -22.60
C GLU A 47 -15.45 0.60 -21.69
N LEU A 48 -16.55 1.13 -22.22
CA LEU A 48 -17.58 1.88 -21.51
C LEU A 48 -18.84 1.03 -21.52
N ASN A 49 -19.38 0.74 -20.33
CA ASN A 49 -20.62 -0.01 -20.16
C ASN A 49 -21.66 0.91 -19.52
N ASP A 50 -22.72 1.22 -20.27
CA ASP A 50 -23.87 2.04 -19.84
C ASP A 50 -25.08 1.16 -19.43
N THR A 51 -24.85 -0.11 -19.06
CA THR A 51 -25.92 -0.97 -18.57
C THR A 51 -26.40 -0.44 -17.22
N GLN A 52 -27.70 -0.14 -17.15
CA GLN A 52 -28.33 0.46 -15.99
C GLN A 52 -28.04 -0.35 -14.71
N GLY A 53 -27.43 0.28 -13.71
CA GLY A 53 -27.05 -0.34 -12.44
C GLY A 53 -25.72 -1.11 -12.47
N GLU A 54 -25.05 -1.15 -13.61
CA GLU A 54 -23.75 -1.82 -13.82
C GLU A 54 -22.79 -0.91 -14.60
N GLU A 55 -22.95 0.41 -14.47
CA GLU A 55 -22.22 1.37 -15.28
C GLU A 55 -20.73 1.38 -14.92
N LYS A 56 -19.87 1.08 -15.90
CA LYS A 56 -18.42 0.90 -15.70
C LYS A 56 -17.58 1.50 -16.80
N ILE A 57 -16.37 1.91 -16.43
CA ILE A 57 -15.28 2.19 -17.36
C ILE A 57 -14.16 1.19 -17.07
N ASN A 58 -13.78 0.39 -18.06
CA ASN A 58 -12.72 -0.61 -17.95
C ASN A 58 -11.60 -0.31 -18.94
N ILE A 59 -10.36 -0.36 -18.45
CA ILE A 59 -9.14 -0.32 -19.27
C ILE A 59 -8.32 -1.54 -18.87
N TYR A 60 -8.12 -2.49 -19.77
CA TYR A 60 -7.43 -3.73 -19.47
C TYR A 60 -6.57 -4.22 -20.62
N ASP A 61 -5.47 -4.90 -20.28
CA ASP A 61 -4.65 -5.62 -21.25
C ASP A 61 -5.13 -7.07 -21.43
N ASN A 62 -4.44 -7.82 -22.28
CA ASN A 62 -4.72 -9.23 -22.51
C ASN A 62 -3.99 -10.17 -21.52
N GLU A 63 -3.24 -9.61 -20.55
CA GLU A 63 -2.38 -10.34 -19.61
C GLU A 63 -2.85 -10.20 -18.15
N GLY A 64 -3.92 -9.43 -17.89
CA GLY A 64 -4.62 -9.37 -16.61
C GLY A 64 -4.51 -8.04 -15.84
N SER A 65 -3.80 -7.04 -16.35
CA SER A 65 -3.76 -5.72 -15.73
C SER A 65 -5.04 -4.94 -16.03
N ILE A 66 -5.61 -4.28 -15.02
CA ILE A 66 -6.90 -3.57 -15.13
C ILE A 66 -6.93 -2.26 -14.34
N ILE A 67 -7.56 -1.26 -14.94
CA ILE A 67 -8.09 -0.06 -14.29
C ILE A 67 -9.60 -0.07 -14.51
N SER A 68 -10.37 -0.09 -13.42
CA SER A 68 -11.83 -0.16 -13.48
C SER A 68 -12.49 0.88 -12.58
N PHE A 69 -13.41 1.65 -13.15
CA PHE A 69 -14.30 2.55 -12.44
C PHE A 69 -15.67 1.88 -12.36
N ASP A 70 -16.16 1.66 -11.15
CA ASP A 70 -17.48 1.08 -10.90
C ASP A 70 -18.40 2.15 -10.30
N THR A 71 -19.36 2.60 -11.11
CA THR A 71 -20.26 3.71 -10.73
C THR A 71 -21.21 3.28 -9.63
N GLN A 72 -21.71 2.05 -9.71
CA GLN A 72 -22.69 1.53 -8.76
C GLN A 72 -22.04 1.29 -7.38
N ALA A 73 -20.84 0.71 -7.36
CA ALA A 73 -20.06 0.51 -6.15
C ALA A 73 -19.31 1.77 -5.67
N LYS A 74 -19.24 2.81 -6.51
CA LYS A 74 -18.48 4.06 -6.28
C LYS A 74 -17.00 3.79 -5.99
N SER A 75 -16.41 2.87 -6.74
CA SER A 75 -15.04 2.40 -6.49
C SER A 75 -14.13 2.56 -7.72
N LEU A 76 -12.83 2.68 -7.45
CA LEU A 76 -11.77 2.62 -8.43
C LEU A 76 -10.85 1.45 -8.07
N THR A 77 -10.57 0.60 -9.04
CA THR A 77 -9.68 -0.54 -8.91
C THR A 77 -8.51 -0.38 -9.87
N ILE A 78 -7.28 -0.54 -9.36
CA ILE A 78 -6.05 -0.60 -10.14
C ILE A 78 -5.34 -1.89 -9.74
N GLN A 79 -5.17 -2.80 -10.69
CA GLN A 79 -4.49 -4.08 -10.49
C GLN A 79 -3.55 -4.35 -11.66
N ALA A 80 -2.42 -4.99 -11.36
CA ALA A 80 -1.46 -5.45 -12.36
C ALA A 80 -1.05 -6.89 -12.05
N ALA A 81 -0.68 -7.66 -13.07
CA ALA A 81 -0.26 -9.05 -12.90
C ALA A 81 1.04 -9.17 -12.07
N GLU A 82 1.95 -8.21 -12.23
CA GLU A 82 3.29 -8.25 -11.62
C GLU A 82 3.58 -6.99 -10.78
N ASN A 83 3.72 -5.82 -11.42
CA ASN A 83 4.22 -4.62 -10.77
C ASN A 83 3.29 -3.41 -10.93
N ILE A 84 3.19 -2.62 -9.85
CA ILE A 84 2.61 -1.26 -9.85
C ILE A 84 3.70 -0.33 -9.30
N GLU A 85 4.10 0.67 -10.08
CA GLU A 85 5.08 1.70 -9.67
C GLU A 85 4.42 3.08 -9.61
N MET A 86 4.70 3.82 -8.54
CA MET A 86 4.20 5.18 -8.33
C MET A 86 5.35 6.13 -7.99
N GLY A 87 5.68 7.05 -8.91
CA GLY A 87 6.75 8.03 -8.73
C GLY A 87 6.26 9.46 -8.94
N ALA A 88 6.56 10.34 -7.99
CA ALA A 88 6.29 11.77 -8.09
C ALA A 88 7.18 12.56 -7.11
N LYS A 89 7.33 13.87 -7.32
CA LYS A 89 7.96 14.76 -6.32
C LYS A 89 7.21 14.77 -4.99
N ASN A 90 5.88 14.62 -5.02
CA ASN A 90 5.02 14.56 -3.84
C ASN A 90 3.92 13.52 -4.07
N ILE A 91 3.62 12.70 -3.05
CA ILE A 91 2.48 11.76 -3.03
C ILE A 91 1.71 12.01 -1.71
N LYS A 92 0.39 12.13 -1.79
CA LYS A 92 -0.49 12.30 -0.62
C LYS A 92 -1.60 11.25 -0.68
N ILE A 93 -1.72 10.45 0.37
CA ILE A 93 -2.76 9.42 0.53
C ILE A 93 -3.61 9.82 1.74
N VAL A 94 -4.92 9.99 1.54
CA VAL A 94 -5.87 10.35 2.60
C VAL A 94 -7.11 9.47 2.46
N ALA A 95 -7.56 8.89 3.56
CA ALA A 95 -8.83 8.18 3.67
C ALA A 95 -9.58 8.67 4.91
N GLU A 96 -10.90 8.77 4.83
CA GLU A 96 -11.76 9.15 5.97
C GLU A 96 -11.93 7.99 6.96
N GLU A 97 -11.91 6.76 6.45
CA GLU A 97 -12.06 5.54 7.25
C GLU A 97 -10.70 4.85 7.44
N ASN A 98 -10.30 3.99 6.50
CA ASN A 98 -9.19 3.06 6.70
C ASN A 98 -8.18 3.10 5.54
N ILE A 99 -6.92 2.78 5.86
CA ILE A 99 -5.86 2.44 4.91
C ILE A 99 -5.27 1.10 5.35
N ASP A 100 -5.37 0.09 4.50
CA ASP A 100 -4.79 -1.23 4.71
C ASP A 100 -3.56 -1.43 3.82
N ILE A 101 -2.42 -1.79 4.43
CA ILE A 101 -1.16 -2.08 3.73
C ILE A 101 -0.69 -3.47 4.15
N GLN A 102 -0.68 -4.41 3.20
CA GLN A 102 -0.36 -5.81 3.45
C GLN A 102 0.49 -6.38 2.31
N ALA A 103 1.43 -7.26 2.65
CA ALA A 103 2.23 -8.01 1.69
C ALA A 103 2.46 -9.43 2.21
N LYS A 104 2.48 -10.42 1.30
CA LYS A 104 2.94 -11.78 1.62
C LYS A 104 4.46 -11.84 1.80
N GLY A 105 5.18 -10.99 1.08
CA GLY A 105 6.62 -10.79 1.23
C GLY A 105 6.94 -9.72 2.28
N ALA A 106 8.01 -8.96 2.04
CA ALA A 106 8.43 -7.88 2.92
C ALA A 106 7.69 -6.56 2.62
N ILE A 107 7.53 -5.73 3.65
CA ILE A 107 7.20 -4.31 3.54
C ILE A 107 8.43 -3.54 4.01
N SER A 108 8.93 -2.62 3.18
CA SER A 108 10.09 -1.77 3.49
C SER A 108 9.72 -0.30 3.43
N THR A 109 10.10 0.48 4.44
CA THR A 109 9.89 1.92 4.50
C THR A 109 11.21 2.62 4.83
N ALA A 110 11.58 3.64 4.05
CA ALA A 110 12.78 4.43 4.25
C ALA A 110 12.51 5.91 3.95
N SER A 111 13.15 6.80 4.71
CA SER A 111 13.13 8.25 4.52
C SER A 111 14.51 8.81 4.82
N GLU A 112 14.99 9.74 3.99
CA GLU A 112 16.27 10.44 4.22
C GLU A 112 16.16 11.55 5.28
N LYS A 113 14.92 11.92 5.64
CA LYS A 113 14.61 12.93 6.66
C LYS A 113 13.71 12.30 7.73
N ASP A 114 12.99 13.15 8.44
CA ASP A 114 12.10 12.73 9.50
C ASP A 114 11.00 11.79 8.99
N THR A 115 10.67 10.80 9.82
CA THR A 115 9.49 9.94 9.66
C THR A 115 8.65 10.08 10.92
N ALA A 116 7.36 10.36 10.76
CA ALA A 116 6.43 10.49 11.86
C ALA A 116 5.32 9.42 11.76
N ILE A 117 5.09 8.69 12.84
CA ILE A 117 3.98 7.74 13.00
C ILE A 117 3.20 8.19 14.23
N ILE A 118 2.02 8.80 14.02
CA ILE A 118 1.24 9.44 15.06
C ILE A 118 -0.16 8.82 15.08
N SER A 119 -0.54 8.26 16.23
CA SER A 119 -1.88 7.72 16.46
C SER A 119 -2.48 8.35 17.71
N LYS A 120 -3.73 8.84 17.60
CA LYS A 120 -4.51 9.27 18.77
C LYS A 120 -5.08 8.08 19.55
N GLY A 121 -5.36 6.98 18.83
CA GLY A 121 -5.78 5.71 19.41
C GLY A 121 -4.59 4.81 19.72
N LYS A 122 -4.86 3.51 19.86
CA LYS A 122 -3.83 2.50 20.12
C LYS A 122 -2.91 2.31 18.90
N ALA A 123 -1.60 2.44 19.11
CA ALA A 123 -0.59 1.94 18.18
C ALA A 123 -0.08 0.56 18.65
N THR A 124 0.11 -0.38 17.73
CA THR A 124 0.65 -1.72 18.02
C THR A 124 1.80 -2.01 17.07
N VAL A 125 2.94 -2.45 17.63
CA VAL A 125 4.10 -2.95 16.86
C VAL A 125 4.41 -4.34 17.40
N GLN A 126 4.33 -5.35 16.54
CA GLN A 126 4.51 -6.75 16.93
C GLN A 126 5.27 -7.50 15.83
N ALA A 127 6.25 -8.30 16.24
CA ALA A 127 6.91 -9.30 15.41
C ALA A 127 6.86 -10.65 16.12
N THR A 128 6.65 -11.74 15.36
CA THR A 128 6.71 -13.11 15.90
C THR A 128 8.16 -13.58 16.10
N GLN A 129 9.07 -13.04 15.30
CA GLN A 129 10.52 -13.23 15.44
C GLN A 129 11.10 -11.97 16.10
N ASP A 130 12.22 -11.47 15.59
CA ASP A 130 12.91 -10.33 16.17
C ASP A 130 12.23 -9.00 15.81
N ALA A 131 12.23 -8.08 16.78
CA ALA A 131 11.95 -6.67 16.58
C ALA A 131 13.17 -5.86 17.06
N THR A 132 13.69 -4.98 16.21
CA THR A 132 14.88 -4.18 16.50
C THR A 132 14.56 -2.69 16.40
N VAL A 133 14.98 -1.92 17.41
CA VAL A 133 14.94 -0.46 17.41
C VAL A 133 16.36 0.03 17.68
N ASN A 134 16.95 0.75 16.73
CA ASN A 134 18.31 1.26 16.82
C ASN A 134 18.34 2.75 16.50
N SER A 135 19.19 3.50 17.21
CA SER A 135 19.45 4.92 16.97
C SER A 135 20.89 5.22 17.35
N ASN A 136 21.61 5.93 16.48
CA ASN A 136 23.00 6.32 16.74
C ASN A 136 23.12 7.42 17.81
N ALA A 137 22.04 8.17 18.07
CA ALA A 137 22.03 9.28 19.01
C ALA A 137 21.28 8.92 20.29
N GLN A 138 19.95 8.83 20.21
CA GLN A 138 19.10 8.58 21.37
C GLN A 138 17.83 7.81 20.97
N VAL A 139 17.37 6.96 21.89
CA VAL A 139 16.01 6.41 21.91
C VAL A 139 15.33 6.94 23.17
N THR A 140 14.17 7.57 23.03
CA THR A 140 13.36 8.10 24.14
C THR A 140 12.06 7.31 24.22
N ILE A 141 11.71 6.83 25.41
CA ILE A 141 10.45 6.12 25.69
C ILE A 141 9.77 6.83 26.85
N GLU A 142 8.66 7.50 26.58
CA GLU A 142 7.84 8.18 27.58
C GLU A 142 6.46 7.54 27.63
N ALA A 143 6.01 7.16 28.83
CA ALA A 143 4.69 6.60 29.07
C ALA A 143 4.00 7.36 30.21
N GLY A 144 2.83 7.95 29.94
CA GLY A 144 2.09 8.73 30.93
C GLY A 144 1.49 7.92 32.10
N SER A 145 1.50 6.59 32.00
CA SER A 145 1.04 5.69 33.07
C SER A 145 2.08 4.64 33.40
N ASN A 146 2.22 3.61 32.55
CA ASN A 146 3.13 2.49 32.81
C ASN A 146 3.98 2.19 31.56
N ALA A 147 5.28 1.99 31.75
CA ALA A 147 6.15 1.31 30.81
C ALA A 147 6.47 -0.09 31.37
N THR A 148 6.27 -1.14 30.58
CA THR A 148 6.46 -2.54 31.01
C THR A 148 7.40 -3.26 30.05
N LEU A 149 8.49 -3.82 30.58
CA LEU A 149 9.42 -4.68 29.86
C LEU A 149 9.31 -6.10 30.40
N LYS A 150 9.02 -7.06 29.52
CA LYS A 150 8.92 -8.50 29.85
C LYS A 150 9.77 -9.29 28.87
N GLY A 151 10.55 -10.23 29.39
CA GLY A 151 11.35 -11.15 28.60
C GLY A 151 11.98 -12.19 29.52
N GLN A 152 12.42 -13.32 28.95
CA GLN A 152 13.18 -14.32 29.72
C GLN A 152 14.50 -13.75 30.23
N LYS A 153 15.11 -12.84 29.45
CA LYS A 153 16.31 -12.09 29.79
C LYS A 153 16.12 -10.63 29.39
N VAL A 154 16.47 -9.71 30.28
CA VAL A 154 16.54 -8.27 30.01
C VAL A 154 17.97 -7.83 30.31
N VAL A 155 18.61 -7.15 29.35
CA VAL A 155 19.95 -6.58 29.51
C VAL A 155 19.84 -5.07 29.31
N ALA A 156 20.33 -4.30 30.28
CA ALA A 156 20.42 -2.86 30.21
C ALA A 156 21.83 -2.45 30.62
N GLU A 157 22.52 -1.71 29.77
CA GLU A 157 23.91 -1.29 29.98
C GLU A 157 24.01 0.22 29.76
N GLY A 158 24.51 0.93 30.79
CA GLY A 158 24.88 2.34 30.68
C GLY A 158 26.39 2.47 30.80
N GLN A 159 27.08 2.71 29.68
CA GLN A 159 28.56 2.76 29.64
C GLN A 159 29.14 3.87 30.54
N ALA A 160 28.48 5.04 30.57
CA ALA A 160 28.85 6.13 31.46
C ALA A 160 28.07 6.07 32.77
N ILE A 161 26.73 6.11 32.69
CA ILE A 161 25.82 6.12 33.84
C ILE A 161 24.55 5.35 33.46
N ALA A 162 24.03 4.56 34.39
CA ALA A 162 22.65 4.06 34.34
C ALA A 162 21.90 4.61 35.55
N GLU A 163 20.84 5.39 35.34
CA GLU A 163 20.03 5.99 36.41
C GLU A 163 18.65 5.32 36.51
N LEU A 164 18.24 4.97 37.74
CA LEU A 164 16.90 4.51 38.05
C LEU A 164 16.33 5.38 39.19
N LYS A 165 15.30 6.17 38.89
CA LYS A 165 14.67 7.10 39.83
C LYS A 165 13.19 6.79 39.98
N GLY A 166 12.72 6.75 41.23
CA GLY A 166 11.31 6.55 41.58
C GLY A 166 11.13 6.71 43.08
N GLN A 167 9.91 6.96 43.54
CA GLN A 167 9.63 7.02 44.99
C GLN A 167 9.97 5.70 45.70
N GLN A 168 9.81 4.58 45.00
CA GLN A 168 10.20 3.25 45.44
C GLN A 168 10.74 2.46 44.25
N ALA A 169 11.87 1.77 44.45
CA ALA A 169 12.37 0.75 43.54
C ALA A 169 12.19 -0.63 44.18
N LYS A 170 11.53 -1.55 43.47
CA LYS A 170 11.29 -2.93 43.94
C LYS A 170 12.03 -3.90 43.04
N VAL A 171 13.00 -4.61 43.60
CA VAL A 171 13.80 -5.64 42.92
C VAL A 171 13.51 -6.99 43.58
N GLN A 172 13.08 -7.98 42.81
CA GLN A 172 12.74 -9.31 43.30
C GLN A 172 13.29 -10.39 42.39
N GLY A 173 13.83 -11.44 42.99
CA GLY A 173 14.34 -12.64 42.31
C GLY A 173 14.71 -13.70 43.34
N GLN A 174 14.89 -14.96 42.89
CA GLN A 174 15.42 -16.01 43.77
C GLN A 174 16.83 -15.69 44.27
N MET A 175 17.60 -14.96 43.45
CA MET A 175 18.93 -14.46 43.76
C MET A 175 19.10 -13.06 43.16
N THR A 176 19.69 -12.14 43.91
CA THR A 176 20.05 -10.80 43.45
C THR A 176 21.55 -10.62 43.67
N ILE A 177 22.29 -10.26 42.61
CA ILE A 177 23.74 -10.00 42.69
C ILE A 177 23.96 -8.53 42.38
N VAL A 178 24.66 -7.83 43.27
CA VAL A 178 25.12 -6.45 43.08
C VAL A 178 26.62 -6.45 43.27
N GLN A 179 27.37 -6.07 42.24
CA GLN A 179 28.84 -6.03 42.25
C GLN A 179 29.31 -4.65 41.81
N GLY A 180 30.22 -4.05 42.56
CA GLY A 180 30.83 -2.77 42.22
C GLY A 180 32.22 -2.67 42.83
N ALA A 181 33.18 -2.09 42.08
CA ALA A 181 34.59 -2.02 42.49
C ALA A 181 34.84 -1.19 43.77
N SER A 182 33.90 -0.32 44.15
CA SER A 182 34.03 0.63 45.28
C SER A 182 33.00 0.47 46.40
N GLY A 183 32.11 -0.53 46.34
CA GLY A 183 31.39 -1.09 47.50
C GLY A 183 30.57 -0.17 48.42
N LYS A 184 30.28 1.09 48.09
CA LYS A 184 29.39 1.93 48.90
C LYS A 184 27.93 1.70 48.51
N ILE A 185 27.28 0.76 49.17
CA ILE A 185 25.82 0.70 49.24
C ILE A 185 25.43 1.57 50.44
N ASP A 186 25.13 2.84 50.20
CA ASP A 186 24.58 3.72 51.23
C ASP A 186 23.08 3.41 51.35
N VAL A 187 22.73 2.57 52.33
CA VAL A 187 21.34 2.40 52.79
C VAL A 187 21.09 3.53 53.80
N VAL A 188 20.38 4.58 53.39
CA VAL A 188 19.90 5.64 54.29
C VAL A 188 18.48 5.34 54.73
#